data_AF-A0A2U1N3M9-F1
#
_entry.id   AF-A0A2U1N3M9-F1
#
_cell.length_a   1.000
_cell.length_b   1.000
_cell.length_c   1.000
_cell.angle_alpha   90.00
_cell.angle_beta   90.00
_cell.angle_gamma   90.00
#
_symmetry.space_group_name_H-M   'P 1'
#
loop_
_entity.id
_entity.type
_entity.pdbx_description
1 polymer ?
#
loop_
_entity_poly.entity_id
_entity_poly.type
_entity_poly.pdbx_seq_one_letter_code
_entity_poly.pdbx_strand_id
1 'polypeptide(L)'
;MSRIPSADSLIRRKMVGIEGMCSICGEGPESVEHLFTSCWVAMMVWNHICNWTRVQRFFAFSFRDLIEVHEHVGLKGKAKLVFQGIVIISCWAIWRARNKRRFEGIDVKIVEVISEIKSLGFLWASSRAKLSRLSWSDWCKYEIV
;
A
#
# COMPACT_ATOMS: atom_id res chain seq x y z
N MET A 1 1.65 1.14 18.98
CA MET A 1 1.30 1.26 17.55
C MET A 1 0.63 2.60 17.18
N SER A 2 0.93 3.71 17.87
CA SER A 2 0.31 5.03 17.61
C SER A 2 1.25 6.03 16.93
N ARG A 3 2.22 5.55 16.12
CA ARG A 3 3.23 6.43 15.49
C ARG A 3 2.75 7.05 14.18
N ILE A 4 1.92 6.32 13.42
CA ILE A 4 1.35 6.80 12.16
C ILE A 4 0.30 7.87 12.47
N PRO A 5 0.36 9.06 11.84
CA PRO A 5 -0.53 10.17 12.17
C PRO A 5 -1.88 10.06 11.45
N SER A 6 -2.60 8.95 11.66
CA SER A 6 -4.02 8.77 11.31
C SER A 6 -4.92 9.72 12.10
N ALA A 7 -6.09 10.08 11.59
CA ALA A 7 -6.98 11.05 12.25
C ALA A 7 -7.27 10.67 13.70
N ASP A 8 -7.58 9.40 13.97
CA ASP A 8 -7.79 8.89 15.32
C ASP A 8 -6.56 9.10 16.24
N SER A 9 -5.35 8.88 15.72
CA SER A 9 -4.09 9.09 16.45
C SER A 9 -3.84 10.56 16.73
N LEU A 10 -4.22 11.46 15.82
CA LEU A 10 -4.08 12.90 16.00
C LEU A 10 -5.10 13.46 17.00
N ILE A 11 -6.35 12.98 16.94
CA ILE A 11 -7.41 13.32 17.91
C ILE A 11 -7.00 12.84 19.31
N ARG A 12 -6.47 11.62 19.45
CA ARG A 12 -5.94 11.12 20.73
C ARG A 12 -4.79 11.97 21.29
N ARG A 13 -4.02 12.63 20.42
CA ARG A 13 -2.97 13.59 20.80
C ARG A 13 -3.50 15.00 21.05
N LYS A 14 -4.82 15.18 21.13
CA LYS A 14 -5.50 16.46 21.39
C LYS A 14 -5.25 17.53 20.32
N MET A 15 -5.00 17.13 19.08
CA MET A 15 -4.95 18.09 17.97
C MET A 15 -6.37 18.50 17.56
N VAL A 16 -6.55 19.80 17.32
CA VAL A 16 -7.83 20.42 16.95
C VAL A 16 -8.00 20.49 15.44
N GLY A 17 -9.24 20.58 14.95
CA GLY A 17 -9.55 20.72 13.52
C GLY A 17 -9.31 19.47 12.67
N ILE A 18 -9.16 18.30 13.31
CA ILE A 18 -8.95 17.02 12.61
C ILE A 18 -10.30 16.43 12.22
N GLU A 19 -10.57 16.37 10.91
CA GLU A 19 -11.67 15.56 10.39
C GLU A 19 -11.41 14.06 10.67
N GLY A 20 -12.32 13.43 11.39
CA GLY A 20 -12.17 12.06 11.87
C GLY A 20 -12.48 10.98 10.83
N MET A 21 -13.11 11.34 9.71
CA MET A 21 -13.46 10.39 8.65
C MET A 21 -12.26 10.06 7.77
N CYS A 22 -12.26 8.87 7.18
CA CYS A 22 -11.24 8.45 6.25
C CYS A 22 -11.22 9.34 5.02
N SER A 23 -10.09 10.02 4.77
CA SER A 23 -10.05 11.02 3.70
C SER A 23 -10.15 10.42 2.29
N ILE A 24 -9.82 9.14 2.12
CA ILE A 24 -9.77 8.51 0.79
C ILE A 24 -11.07 7.81 0.38
N CYS A 25 -11.80 7.17 1.30
CA CYS A 25 -13.08 6.54 0.99
C CYS A 25 -14.29 7.37 1.42
N GLY A 26 -14.12 8.33 2.34
CA GLY A 26 -15.23 9.06 2.94
C GLY A 26 -16.12 8.22 3.87
N GLU A 27 -15.77 6.96 4.12
CA GLU A 27 -16.58 6.01 4.87
C GLU A 27 -15.87 5.59 6.16
N GLY A 28 -16.53 5.83 7.29
CA GLY A 28 -16.02 5.42 8.60
C GLY A 28 -14.86 6.26 9.13
N PRO A 29 -14.48 6.05 10.41
CA PRO A 29 -13.40 6.78 11.06
C PRO A 29 -12.03 6.34 10.53
N GLU A 30 -11.13 7.31 10.33
CA GLU A 30 -9.77 7.06 9.87
C GLU A 30 -8.89 6.53 11.00
N SER A 31 -8.67 5.22 11.01
CA SER A 31 -7.59 4.56 11.77
C SER A 31 -6.52 4.00 10.84
N VAL A 32 -5.41 3.52 11.41
CA VAL A 32 -4.37 2.81 10.65
C VAL A 32 -4.96 1.55 10.02
N GLU A 33 -5.72 0.79 10.79
CA GLU A 33 -6.39 -0.43 10.35
C GLU A 33 -7.33 -0.11 9.20
N HIS A 34 -8.22 0.88 9.36
CA HIS A 34 -9.12 1.25 8.29
C HIS A 34 -8.37 1.71 7.03
N LEU A 35 -7.44 2.66 7.18
CA LEU A 35 -6.72 3.24 6.05
C LEU A 35 -5.97 2.21 5.20
N PHE A 36 -5.35 1.21 5.84
CA PHE A 36 -4.51 0.24 5.13
C PHE A 36 -5.18 -1.08 4.83
N THR A 37 -6.23 -1.48 5.56
CA THR A 37 -6.87 -2.79 5.38
C THR A 37 -8.33 -2.69 4.97
N SER A 38 -9.21 -2.16 5.82
CA SER A 38 -10.67 -2.25 5.63
C SER A 38 -11.29 -1.14 4.79
N CYS A 39 -10.52 -0.12 4.41
CA CYS A 39 -10.95 0.90 3.44
C CYS A 39 -11.15 0.26 2.06
N TRP A 40 -12.30 0.50 1.41
CA TRP A 40 -12.60 -0.09 0.10
C TRP A 40 -11.56 0.30 -0.97
N VAL A 41 -10.99 1.52 -0.89
CA VAL A 41 -9.89 1.96 -1.77
C VAL A 41 -8.65 1.09 -1.57
N ALA A 42 -8.27 0.83 -0.31
CA ALA A 42 -7.14 -0.03 0.03
C ALA A 42 -7.38 -1.48 -0.40
N MET A 43 -8.59 -2.02 -0.18
CA MET A 43 -8.97 -3.36 -0.63
C MET A 43 -8.84 -3.52 -2.16
N MET A 44 -9.26 -2.51 -2.93
CA MET A 44 -9.12 -2.50 -4.38
C MET A 44 -7.64 -2.48 -4.81
N VAL A 45 -6.81 -1.70 -4.11
CA VAL A 45 -5.36 -1.70 -4.32
C VAL A 45 -4.79 -3.09 -4.06
N TRP A 46 -5.08 -3.70 -2.92
CA TRP A 46 -4.58 -5.04 -2.58
C TRP A 46 -5.06 -6.12 -3.56
N ASN A 47 -6.30 -6.05 -4.02
CA ASN A 47 -6.82 -6.96 -5.04
C ASN A 47 -5.99 -6.86 -6.34
N HIS A 48 -5.70 -5.65 -6.79
CA HIS A 48 -4.88 -5.42 -7.97
C HIS A 48 -3.44 -5.94 -7.77
N ILE A 49 -2.84 -5.68 -6.60
CA ILE A 49 -1.50 -6.19 -6.26
C ILE A 49 -1.48 -7.72 -6.26
N CYS A 50 -2.48 -8.38 -5.66
CA CYS A 50 -2.57 -9.84 -5.66
C CYS A 50 -2.65 -10.39 -7.09
N ASN A 51 -3.52 -9.83 -7.92
CA ASN A 51 -3.68 -10.25 -9.31
C ASN A 51 -2.41 -10.01 -10.14
N TRP A 52 -1.78 -8.84 -10.00
CA TRP A 52 -0.55 -8.50 -10.72
C TRP A 52 0.62 -9.41 -10.32
N THR A 53 0.77 -9.68 -9.02
CA THR A 53 1.88 -10.49 -8.47
C THR A 53 1.61 -12.00 -8.48
N ARG A 54 0.43 -12.42 -8.96
CA ARG A 54 -0.02 -13.83 -9.04
C ARG A 54 0.01 -14.56 -7.69
N VAL A 55 -0.18 -13.83 -6.59
CA VAL A 55 -0.34 -14.42 -5.26
C VAL A 55 -1.82 -14.65 -4.94
N GLN A 56 -2.10 -15.62 -4.08
CA GLN A 56 -3.45 -15.83 -3.58
C GLN A 56 -3.94 -14.57 -2.84
N ARG A 57 -5.20 -14.22 -3.05
CA ARG A 57 -5.84 -13.11 -2.32
C ARG A 57 -5.80 -13.38 -0.83
N PHE A 58 -5.42 -12.38 -0.06
CA PHE A 58 -5.39 -12.43 1.39
C PHE A 58 -6.35 -11.38 1.97
N PHE A 59 -6.74 -11.60 3.22
CA PHE A 59 -7.45 -10.61 4.02
C PHE A 59 -6.54 -10.21 5.17
N ALA A 60 -6.27 -8.91 5.28
CA ALA A 60 -5.55 -8.34 6.41
C ALA A 60 -6.58 -7.69 7.34
N PHE A 61 -6.53 -8.04 8.62
CA PHE A 61 -7.38 -7.45 9.66
C PHE A 61 -6.61 -6.42 10.49
N SER A 62 -5.28 -6.48 10.44
CA SER A 62 -4.38 -5.52 11.07
C SER A 62 -3.31 -5.02 10.10
N PHE A 63 -2.71 -3.87 10.42
CA PHE A 63 -1.52 -3.39 9.68
C PHE A 63 -0.35 -4.37 9.80
N ARG A 64 -0.26 -5.11 10.92
CA ARG A 64 0.77 -6.14 11.11
C ARG A 64 0.62 -7.28 10.12
N ASP A 65 -0.61 -7.70 9.84
CA ASP A 65 -0.89 -8.76 8.86
C ASP A 65 -0.34 -8.38 7.49
N LEU A 66 -0.46 -7.10 7.09
CA LEU A 66 0.15 -6.61 5.85
C LEU A 66 1.68 -6.73 5.87
N ILE A 67 2.33 -6.35 6.95
CA ILE A 67 3.79 -6.44 7.05
C ILE A 67 4.26 -7.90 7.00
N GLU A 68 3.50 -8.82 7.59
CA GLU A 68 3.84 -10.23 7.70
C GLU A 68 3.29 -11.07 6.52
N VAL A 69 2.45 -10.51 5.63
CA VAL A 69 1.76 -11.27 4.56
C VAL A 69 2.72 -12.01 3.62
N HIS A 70 3.91 -11.47 3.39
CA HIS A 70 4.95 -12.10 2.58
C HIS A 70 5.42 -13.48 3.12
N GLU A 71 5.18 -13.77 4.40
CA GLU A 71 5.42 -15.08 5.03
C GLU A 71 4.34 -16.13 4.67
N HIS A 72 3.16 -15.69 4.21
CA HIS A 72 1.97 -16.53 4.09
C HIS A 72 1.49 -16.74 2.65
N VAL A 73 2.16 -16.13 1.66
CA VAL A 73 1.76 -16.19 0.23
C VAL A 73 2.48 -17.28 -0.58
N GLY A 74 3.22 -18.18 0.08
CA GLY A 74 3.91 -19.31 -0.56
C GLY A 74 5.12 -18.94 -1.43
N LEU A 75 5.48 -17.66 -1.51
CA LEU A 75 6.69 -17.19 -2.20
C LEU A 75 7.96 -17.55 -1.41
N LYS A 76 9.06 -17.79 -2.13
CA LYS A 76 10.36 -18.12 -1.55
C LYS A 76 11.48 -17.24 -2.11
N GLY A 77 12.60 -17.19 -1.40
CA GLY A 77 13.82 -16.51 -1.86
C GLY A 77 13.58 -15.07 -2.31
N LYS A 78 14.05 -14.73 -3.52
CA LYS A 78 14.00 -13.37 -4.06
C LYS A 78 12.56 -12.89 -4.33
N ALA A 79 11.68 -13.77 -4.82
CA ALA A 79 10.29 -13.42 -5.10
C ALA A 79 9.55 -12.96 -3.82
N LYS A 80 9.82 -13.62 -2.68
CA LYS A 80 9.29 -13.22 -1.37
C LYS A 80 9.76 -11.82 -0.95
N LEU A 81 11.05 -11.53 -1.11
CA LEU A 81 11.62 -10.21 -0.79
C LEU A 81 11.07 -9.10 -1.68
N VAL A 82 10.92 -9.38 -2.98
CA VAL A 82 10.31 -8.43 -3.94
C VAL A 82 8.87 -8.14 -3.56
N PHE A 83 8.09 -9.18 -3.26
CA PHE A 83 6.70 -9.03 -2.84
C PHE A 83 6.58 -8.25 -1.53
N GLN A 84 7.42 -8.52 -0.53
CA GLN A 84 7.49 -7.72 0.69
C GLN A 84 7.76 -6.24 0.39
N GLY A 85 8.70 -5.95 -0.52
CA GLY A 85 8.97 -4.59 -1.00
C GLY A 85 7.75 -3.93 -1.65
N ILE A 86 7.03 -4.66 -2.50
CA ILE A 86 5.78 -4.18 -3.13
C ILE A 86 4.73 -3.83 -2.08
N VAL A 87 4.57 -4.66 -1.04
CA VAL A 87 3.62 -4.40 0.05
C VAL A 87 3.98 -3.11 0.79
N ILE A 88 5.26 -2.92 1.14
CA ILE A 88 5.73 -1.70 1.81
C ILE A 88 5.49 -0.46 0.94
N ILE A 89 5.80 -0.53 -0.35
CA ILE A 89 5.58 0.55 -1.31
C ILE A 89 4.08 0.84 -1.48
N SER A 90 3.23 -0.19 -1.45
CA SER A 90 1.77 -0.06 -1.52
C SER A 90 1.23 0.69 -0.30
N CYS A 91 1.68 0.35 0.91
CA CYS A 91 1.34 1.11 2.12
C CYS A 91 1.78 2.57 1.99
N TRP A 92 2.99 2.83 1.50
CA TRP A 92 3.44 4.20 1.30
C TRP A 92 2.61 4.98 0.27
N ALA A 93 2.22 4.34 -0.84
CA ALA A 93 1.41 4.95 -1.89
C ALA A 93 0.00 5.30 -1.39
N ILE A 94 -0.64 4.38 -0.65
CA ILE A 94 -1.94 4.62 0.02
C ILE A 94 -1.83 5.80 0.98
N TRP A 95 -0.80 5.80 1.84
CA TRP A 95 -0.54 6.90 2.79
C TRP A 95 -0.37 8.24 2.07
N ARG A 96 0.34 8.24 0.94
CA ARG A 96 0.58 9.46 0.18
C ARG A 96 -0.66 9.95 -0.55
N ALA A 97 -1.46 9.05 -1.12
CA ALA A 97 -2.76 9.39 -1.72
C ALA A 97 -3.70 10.00 -0.68
N ARG A 98 -3.74 9.43 0.53
CA ARG A 98 -4.44 9.99 1.69
C ARG A 98 -3.99 11.41 2.01
N ASN A 99 -2.68 11.67 2.04
CA ASN A 99 -2.17 13.01 2.33
C ASN A 99 -2.53 14.02 1.23
N LYS A 100 -2.39 13.66 -0.05
CA LYS A 100 -2.81 14.52 -1.17
C LYS A 100 -4.29 14.87 -1.06
N ARG A 101 -5.14 13.89 -0.78
CA ARG A 101 -6.57 14.14 -0.58
C ARG A 101 -6.85 15.04 0.61
N ARG A 102 -6.19 14.80 1.75
CA ARG A 102 -6.44 15.52 3.00
C ARG A 102 -5.90 16.95 3.01
N PHE A 103 -4.75 17.21 2.40
CA PHE A 103 -4.07 18.51 2.46
C PHE A 103 -4.18 19.32 1.17
N GLU A 104 -4.37 18.66 0.03
CA GLU A 104 -4.43 19.32 -1.29
C GLU A 104 -5.82 19.17 -1.94
N GLY A 105 -6.75 18.42 -1.33
CA GLY A 105 -8.09 18.20 -1.86
C GLY A 105 -8.14 17.29 -3.10
N ILE A 106 -7.02 16.71 -3.52
CA ILE A 106 -6.95 15.91 -4.75
C ILE A 106 -7.66 14.56 -4.56
N ASP A 107 -8.65 14.27 -5.40
CA ASP A 107 -9.38 13.00 -5.37
C ASP A 107 -8.49 11.80 -5.66
N VAL A 108 -8.71 10.71 -4.93
CA VAL A 108 -7.92 9.48 -5.08
C VAL A 108 -8.44 8.68 -6.27
N LYS A 109 -7.56 8.46 -7.26
CA LYS A 109 -7.80 7.50 -8.34
C LYS A 109 -6.97 6.25 -8.12
N ILE A 110 -7.64 5.10 -7.94
CA ILE A 110 -6.98 3.80 -7.72
C ILE A 110 -5.95 3.50 -8.81
N VAL A 111 -6.26 3.81 -10.07
CA VAL A 111 -5.35 3.59 -11.21
C VAL A 111 -4.04 4.37 -11.05
N GLU A 112 -4.10 5.61 -10.55
CA GLU A 112 -2.90 6.43 -10.30
C GLU A 112 -2.07 5.85 -9.14
N VAL A 113 -2.73 5.37 -8.08
CA VAL A 113 -2.07 4.69 -6.94
C VAL A 113 -1.35 3.42 -7.43
N ILE A 114 -1.99 2.61 -8.27
CA ILE A 114 -1.39 1.40 -8.84
C ILE A 114 -0.22 1.74 -9.76
N SER A 115 -0.37 2.74 -10.64
CA SER A 115 0.70 3.18 -11.54
C SER A 115 1.92 3.59 -10.74
N GLU A 116 1.71 4.37 -9.67
CA GLU A 116 2.75 4.76 -8.75
C GLU A 116 3.45 3.55 -8.10
N ILE A 117 2.68 2.60 -7.56
CA ILE A 117 3.25 1.41 -6.91
C ILE A 117 4.16 0.67 -7.88
N LYS A 118 3.72 0.50 -9.14
CA LYS A 118 4.53 -0.13 -10.18
C LYS A 118 5.79 0.70 -10.47
N SER A 119 5.69 2.01 -10.68
CA SER A 119 6.83 2.87 -11.00
C SER A 119 7.87 2.92 -9.88
N LEU A 120 7.45 3.13 -8.63
CA LEU A 120 8.35 3.16 -7.48
C LEU A 120 8.90 1.77 -7.14
N GLY A 121 8.07 0.74 -7.28
CA GLY A 121 8.48 -0.64 -7.15
C GLY A 121 9.56 -1.03 -8.15
N PHE A 122 9.43 -0.61 -9.41
CA PHE A 122 10.45 -0.82 -10.43
C PHE A 122 11.75 -0.10 -10.10
N LEU A 123 11.67 1.19 -9.73
CA LEU A 123 12.85 1.97 -9.36
C LEU A 123 13.59 1.34 -8.18
N TRP A 124 12.86 0.90 -7.16
CA TRP A 124 13.42 0.19 -6.02
C TRP A 124 13.99 -1.18 -6.41
N ALA A 125 13.28 -1.98 -7.21
CA ALA A 125 13.71 -3.32 -7.60
C ALA A 125 14.99 -3.28 -8.46
N SER A 126 15.01 -2.42 -9.47
CA SER A 126 16.15 -2.23 -10.38
C SER A 126 17.37 -1.64 -9.67
N SER A 127 17.18 -0.69 -8.75
CA SER A 127 18.28 0.06 -8.13
C SER A 127 18.76 -0.50 -6.79
N ARG A 128 17.85 -1.02 -5.96
CA ARG A 128 18.13 -1.41 -4.56
C ARG A 128 18.08 -2.92 -4.34
N ALA A 129 17.15 -3.62 -5.00
CA ALA A 129 17.05 -5.09 -4.93
C ALA A 129 18.02 -5.82 -5.88
N LYS A 130 18.86 -5.08 -6.62
CA LYS A 130 19.85 -5.60 -7.58
C LYS A 130 19.23 -6.53 -8.62
N LEU A 131 18.02 -6.22 -9.09
CA LEU A 131 17.40 -6.83 -10.26
C LEU A 131 17.86 -6.08 -11.52
N SER A 132 19.17 -6.00 -11.75
CA SER A 132 19.77 -5.12 -12.76
C SER A 132 19.39 -5.43 -14.21
N ARG A 133 18.86 -6.63 -14.49
CA ARG A 133 18.35 -7.03 -15.81
C ARG A 133 16.84 -6.91 -15.97
N LEU A 134 16.12 -6.47 -14.93
CA LEU A 134 14.68 -6.32 -14.99
C LEU A 134 14.31 -5.13 -15.88
N SER A 135 13.60 -5.39 -16.98
CA SER A 135 13.02 -4.31 -17.78
C SER A 135 11.68 -3.86 -17.20
N TRP A 136 11.22 -2.65 -17.57
CA TRP A 136 9.88 -2.18 -17.20
C TRP A 136 8.78 -3.11 -17.73
N SER A 137 8.96 -3.65 -18.94
CA SER A 137 8.01 -4.61 -19.54
C SER A 137 7.86 -5.86 -18.67
N ASP A 138 8.99 -6.46 -18.27
CA ASP A 138 9.00 -7.67 -17.44
C ASP A 138 8.36 -7.38 -16.08
N TRP A 139 8.67 -6.23 -15.48
CA TRP A 139 8.06 -5.78 -14.24
C TRP A 139 6.54 -5.63 -14.34
N CYS A 140 6.04 -4.98 -15.40
CA CYS A 140 4.61 -4.82 -15.63
C CYS A 140 3.88 -6.17 -15.77
N LYS A 141 4.55 -7.20 -16.31
CA LYS A 141 4.04 -8.57 -16.42
C LYS A 141 4.30 -9.44 -15.18
N TYR A 142 5.06 -8.91 -14.22
CA TYR A 142 5.57 -9.60 -13.04
C TYR A 142 6.43 -10.82 -13.39
N GLU A 143 7.25 -10.70 -14.44
CA GLU A 143 8.24 -11.68 -14.90
C GLU A 143 9.58 -11.42 -14.21
N ILE A 144 9.59 -11.60 -12.89
CA ILE A 144 10.79 -11.50 -12.05
C ILE A 144 11.57 -12.82 -12.12
N VAL A 145 12.70 -12.80 -12.85
CA VAL A 145 13.67 -13.90 -13.03
C VAL A 145 14.07 -14.58 -11.73
#